data_AF-A0A0C3NGK8-F1
#
_entry.id   AF-A0A0C3NGK8-F1
#
_cell.length_a   1.000
_cell.length_b   1.000
_cell.length_c   1.000
_cell.angle_alpha   90.00
_cell.angle_beta   90.00
_cell.angle_gamma   90.00
#
_symmetry.space_group_name_H-M   'P 1'
#
loop_
_entity.id
_entity.type
_entity.pdbx_description
1 polymer ?
#
loop_
_entity_poly.entity_id
_entity_poly.type
_entity_poly.pdbx_seq_one_letter_code
_entity_poly.pdbx_strand_id
1 'polypeptide(L)' 'LLQVLLHSALFHTAPSQPCIAISVELLRFYCVLFECSCDSINALASALNTHYEC' A
#
# COMPACT_ATOMS: atom_id res chain seq x y z
N LEU A 1 -21.86 2.03 -14.59
CA LEU A 1 -20.74 1.53 -13.77
C LEU A 1 -21.11 1.41 -12.29
N LEU A 2 -21.56 2.51 -11.66
CA LEU A 2 -21.96 2.55 -10.24
C LEU A 2 -23.02 1.49 -9.86
N GLN A 3 -24.03 1.29 -10.71
CA GLN A 3 -25.09 0.30 -10.47
C GLN A 3 -24.60 -1.16 -10.46
N VAL A 4 -23.54 -1.49 -11.21
CA VAL A 4 -22.96 -2.84 -11.24
C VAL A 4 -22.24 -3.14 -9.92
N LEU A 5 -21.51 -2.15 -9.39
CA LEU A 5 -20.76 -2.28 -8.13
C LEU A 5 -21.70 -2.45 -6.92
N LEU A 6 -22.84 -1.75 -6.91
CA LEU A 6 -23.88 -1.90 -5.88
C LEU A 6 -24.55 -3.28 -5.93
N HIS A 7 -24.76 -3.83 -7.13
CA HIS A 7 -25.39 -5.15 -7.29
C HIS A 7 -24.47 -6.31 -6.88
N SER A 8 -23.15 -6.11 -7.00
CA SER A 8 -22.15 -7.12 -6.62
C SER A 8 -21.87 -7.24 -5.12
N ALA A 9 -22.62 -6.55 -4.25
CA ALA A 9 -22.43 -6.52 -2.79
C ALA A 9 -21.01 -6.10 -2.34
N LEU A 10 -20.21 -5.50 -3.24
CA LEU A 10 -18.88 -4.96 -2.95
C LEU A 10 -18.93 -3.66 -2.14
N PHE A 11 -20.13 -3.15 -1.90
CA PHE A 11 -20.40 -2.06 -0.98
C PHE A 11 -21.44 -2.56 0.03
N HIS A 12 -21.08 -2.53 1.32
CA HIS A 12 -22.06 -2.70 2.38
C HIS A 12 -23.15 -1.63 2.16
N THR A 13 -24.39 -2.05 1.91
CA THR A 13 -25.54 -1.18 1.64
C THR A 13 -26.00 -0.39 2.87
N ALA A 14 -25.14 -0.24 3.89
CA ALA A 14 -25.40 0.55 5.08
C ALA A 14 -25.00 2.02 4.79
N PRO A 15 -25.96 2.96 4.70
CA PRO A 15 -25.70 4.37 4.41
C PRO A 15 -24.86 5.09 5.49
N SER A 16 -24.59 4.42 6.62
CA SER A 16 -23.82 4.93 7.76
C SER A 16 -22.33 4.59 7.72
N GLN A 17 -21.85 3.73 6.81
CA GLN A 17 -20.43 3.38 6.70
C GLN A 17 -19.81 4.01 5.46
N PRO A 18 -18.63 4.65 5.57
CA PRO A 18 -17.92 5.16 4.42
C PRO A 18 -17.53 3.99 3.50
N CYS A 19 -18.07 3.99 2.28
CA CYS A 19 -17.64 3.08 1.23
C CYS A 19 -16.30 3.53 0.67
N ILE A 20 -15.21 3.01 1.22
CA ILE A 20 -13.86 3.24 0.70
C ILE A 20 -13.54 2.11 -0.28
N ALA A 21 -13.49 2.44 -1.58
CA ALA A 21 -12.91 1.56 -2.59
C ALA A 21 -11.46 1.98 -2.84
N ILE A 22 -10.53 1.05 -2.66
CA ILE A 22 -9.10 1.26 -2.95
C ILE A 22 -8.76 0.41 -4.17
N SER A 23 -8.07 1.00 -5.15
CA SER A 23 -7.58 0.26 -6.31
C SER A 23 -6.51 -0.75 -5.87
N VAL A 24 -6.72 -2.03 -6.16
CA VAL A 24 -5.76 -3.11 -5.86
C VAL A 24 -4.43 -2.85 -6.57
N GLU A 25 -4.46 -2.34 -7.80
CA GLU A 25 -3.25 -2.03 -8.56
C GLU A 25 -2.48 -0.88 -7.93
N LEU A 26 -3.18 0.13 -7.41
CA LEU A 26 -2.55 1.24 -6.69
C LEU A 26 -1.92 0.75 -5.38
N LEU A 27 -2.62 -0.11 -4.63
CA LEU A 27 -2.10 -0.68 -3.39
C LEU A 27 -0.83 -1.51 -3.66
N ARG A 28 -0.86 -2.35 -4.71
CA ARG A 28 0.28 -3.15 -5.14
C ARG A 28 1.47 -2.27 -5.53
N PHE A 29 1.23 -1.19 -6.27
CA PHE A 29 2.25 -0.20 -6.60
C PHE A 29 2.88 0.43 -5.36
N TYR A 30 2.07 0.85 -4.38
CA TYR A 30 2.58 1.40 -3.13
C TYR A 30 3.35 0.39 -2.30
N CYS A 31 2.93 -0.88 -2.25
CA CYS A 31 3.68 -1.94 -1.55
C CYS A 31 5.08 -2.11 -2.14
N VAL A 32 5.19 -2.19 -3.48
CA VAL A 32 6.50 -2.31 -4.15
C VAL A 32 7.39 -1.09 -3.87
N LEU A 33 6.83 0.11 -3.90
CA LEU A 33 7.59 1.33 -3.57
C LEU A 33 8.07 1.32 -2.11
N PHE A 34 7.20 0.90 -1.19
CA PHE A 34 7.53 0.81 0.22
C PHE A 34 8.68 -0.18 0.46
N GLU A 35 8.57 -1.39 -0.08
CA GLU A 35 9.61 -2.42 0.03
C GLU A 35 10.96 -1.93 -0.52
N CYS A 36 10.95 -1.36 -1.73
CA CYS A 36 12.16 -0.81 -2.35
C CYS A 36 12.78 0.32 -1.52
N SER A 37 11.95 1.17 -0.90
CA SER A 37 12.45 2.23 -0.03
C SER A 37 13.07 1.69 1.26
N CYS A 38 12.48 0.66 1.86
CA CYS A 38 13.02 -0.02 3.04
C CYS A 38 14.37 -0.67 2.72
N ASP A 39 14.47 -1.40 1.61
CA ASP A 39 15.72 -2.02 1.17
C ASP A 39 16.83 -0.97 0.97
N SER A 40 16.49 0.17 0.38
CA SER A 40 17.44 1.27 0.17
C SER A 40 17.94 1.87 1.49
N ILE A 41 17.03 2.12 2.45
CA ILE A 41 17.39 2.65 3.77
C ILE A 41 18.21 1.64 4.56
N ASN A 42 17.85 0.35 4.52
CA ASN A 42 18.58 -0.72 5.20
C ASN A 42 19.99 -0.89 4.63
N ALA A 43 20.13 -0.82 3.29
CA ALA A 43 21.44 -0.86 2.64
C ALA A 43 22.31 0.33 3.05
N LEU A 44 21.73 1.54 3.10
CA LEU A 44 22.43 2.74 3.57
C LEU A 44 22.86 2.60 5.03
N ALA A 45 21.97 2.16 5.91
CA ALA A 45 22.28 1.95 7.32
C ALA A 45 23.41 0.92 7.50
N SER A 46 23.37 -0.19 6.75
CA SER A 46 24.43 -1.19 6.77
C SER A 46 25.77 -0.62 6.30
N ALA A 47 25.77 0.18 5.22
CA ALA A 47 26.99 0.79 4.71
C ALA A 47 27.60 1.79 5.73
N LEU A 48 26.76 2.59 6.39
CA LEU A 48 27.19 3.49 7.45
C LEU A 48 27.76 2.71 8.65
N ASN A 49 27.09 1.64 9.06
CA ASN A 49 27.56 0.79 10.15
C ASN A 49 28.95 0.19 9.84
N THR A 50 29.13 -0.33 8.62
CA THR A 50 30.45 -0.82 8.17
C THR A 50 31.50 0.30 8.11
N HIS A 51 31.12 1.54 7.81
CA HIS A 51 32.06 2.64 7.70
C HIS A 51 32.51 3.19 9.06
N TYR A 52 31.62 3.20 10.06
CA TYR A 52 31.87 3.85 11.35
C TYR A 52 32.18 2.89 12.50
N GLU A 53 31.69 1.65 12.47
CA GLU A 53 31.85 0.66 13.55
C GLU A 53 32.92 -0.42 13.24
N CYS A 54 33.80 -0.16 12.26
CA CYS A 54 34.96 -1.02 11.96
C CYS A 54 36.13 -0.69 12.90
#